data_AF-F3Z1W7-F1
#
_entry.id   AF-F3Z1W7-F1
#
_cell.length_a   1.000
_cell.length_b   1.000
_cell.length_c   1.000
_cell.angle_alpha   90.00
_cell.angle_beta   90.00
_cell.angle_gamma   90.00
#
_symmetry.space_group_name_H-M   'P 1'
#
loop_
_entity.id
_entity.type
_entity.pdbx_description
1 polymer ?
#
loop_
_entity_poly.entity_id
_entity_poly.type
_entity_poly.pdbx_seq_one_letter_code
_entity_poly.pdbx_strand_id
1 'polypeptide(L)'
;MAENEKPVLLALGDSLTAGYGLDMGKAWPEQVQEMLQKDGYDMRVVNAGVSGDTSAGGLARLDWALQDKPAYAVVALGANDMLRGLAPETMQRNLEAILTRLEQQGVCALLAGMHAAPNLGRDYVQRFNAVFPRLAEKHGAYFYPFLLQDVAAESDLNLGDGIHPNEAGARIIAERLYPLIEKMIKQGCPAR
;
A
#
# COMPACT_ATOMS: atom_id res chain seq x y z
N MET A 1 -17.68 17.11 25.34
CA MET A 1 -17.83 15.72 24.85
C MET A 1 -16.77 15.56 23.80
N ALA A 2 -15.80 14.65 23.97
CA ALA A 2 -14.83 14.40 22.92
C ALA A 2 -15.60 13.83 21.73
N GLU A 3 -15.55 14.49 20.58
CA GLU A 3 -15.96 13.84 19.33
C GLU A 3 -15.18 12.54 19.23
N ASN A 4 -15.86 11.40 19.12
CA ASN A 4 -15.18 10.15 18.78
C ASN A 4 -14.56 10.37 17.40
N GLU A 5 -13.26 10.60 17.33
CA GLU A 5 -12.54 10.73 16.06
C GLU A 5 -12.77 9.45 15.24
N LYS A 6 -13.19 9.64 13.99
CA LYS A 6 -13.46 8.53 13.05
C LYS A 6 -12.20 7.67 12.92
N PRO A 7 -12.28 6.33 13.00
CA PRO A 7 -11.13 5.47 12.77
C PRO A 7 -10.48 5.77 11.43
N VAL A 8 -9.15 5.78 11.42
CA VAL A 8 -8.36 6.14 10.24
C VAL A 8 -7.75 4.89 9.60
N LEU A 9 -7.88 4.79 8.27
CA LEU A 9 -7.13 3.89 7.40
C LEU A 9 -6.02 4.69 6.71
N LEU A 10 -4.76 4.41 7.04
CA LEU A 10 -3.60 5.01 6.40
C LEU A 10 -3.24 4.27 5.11
N ALA A 11 -3.13 4.97 3.98
CA ALA A 11 -2.54 4.44 2.76
C ALA A 11 -1.09 4.95 2.63
N LEU A 12 -0.13 4.15 3.11
CA LEU A 12 1.30 4.47 3.04
C LEU A 12 1.89 3.90 1.76
N GLY A 13 2.27 4.77 0.81
CA GLY A 13 2.87 4.30 -0.44
C GLY A 13 3.64 5.36 -1.22
N ASP A 14 3.88 5.06 -2.48
CA ASP A 14 4.64 5.90 -3.41
C ASP A 14 3.73 6.65 -4.40
N SER A 15 4.18 6.86 -5.65
CA SER A 15 3.40 7.53 -6.71
C SER A 15 2.12 6.79 -7.07
N LEU A 16 2.11 5.46 -6.97
CA LEU A 16 0.93 4.64 -7.22
C LEU A 16 -0.19 4.94 -6.22
N THR A 17 0.20 5.22 -4.97
CA THR A 17 -0.72 5.64 -3.90
C THR A 17 -1.04 7.13 -3.95
N ALA A 18 -0.07 7.97 -4.31
CA ALA A 18 -0.27 9.41 -4.43
C ALA A 18 -1.23 9.80 -5.56
N GLY A 19 -1.47 8.91 -6.52
CA GLY A 19 -2.24 9.23 -7.73
C GLY A 19 -1.47 10.13 -8.69
N TYR A 20 -0.19 9.82 -8.92
CA TYR A 20 0.64 10.58 -9.85
C TYR A 20 -0.06 10.77 -11.20
N GLY A 21 -0.17 12.02 -11.64
CA GLY A 21 -0.81 12.37 -12.92
C GLY A 21 -2.34 12.30 -12.92
N LEU A 22 -2.99 12.03 -11.78
CA LEU A 22 -4.45 12.02 -11.65
C LEU A 22 -4.97 13.32 -11.04
N ASP A 23 -6.23 13.63 -11.34
CA ASP A 23 -6.97 14.68 -10.66
C ASP A 23 -7.18 14.34 -9.17
N MET A 24 -7.37 15.38 -8.34
CA MET A 24 -7.67 15.18 -6.91
C MET A 24 -8.91 14.30 -6.73
N GLY A 25 -8.84 13.35 -5.80
CA GLY A 25 -9.94 12.42 -5.52
C GLY A 25 -9.96 11.16 -6.39
N LYS A 26 -9.03 11.01 -7.34
CA LYS A 26 -9.03 9.89 -8.30
C LYS A 26 -8.03 8.77 -7.98
N ALA A 27 -7.15 8.95 -7.01
CA ALA A 27 -6.22 7.90 -6.62
C ALA A 27 -6.95 6.77 -5.86
N TRP A 28 -6.33 5.59 -5.81
CA TRP A 28 -6.98 4.41 -5.23
C TRP A 28 -7.40 4.61 -3.75
N PRO A 29 -6.69 5.36 -2.88
CA PRO A 29 -7.14 5.58 -1.50
C PRO A 29 -8.48 6.33 -1.43
N GLU A 30 -8.68 7.33 -2.28
CA GLU A 30 -9.94 8.09 -2.35
C GLU A 30 -11.06 7.25 -2.95
N GLN A 31 -10.75 6.36 -3.89
CA GLN A 31 -11.72 5.38 -4.39
C GLN A 31 -12.13 4.38 -3.29
N VAL A 32 -11.19 3.94 -2.44
CA VAL A 32 -11.51 3.13 -1.25
C VAL A 32 -12.36 3.91 -0.25
N GLN A 33 -12.08 5.21 -0.04
CA GLN A 33 -12.89 6.07 0.82
C GLN A 33 -14.35 6.13 0.36
N GLU A 34 -14.59 6.26 -0.95
CA GLU A 34 -15.94 6.27 -1.53
C GLU A 34 -16.66 4.94 -1.30
N MET A 35 -15.97 3.80 -1.52
CA MET A 35 -16.54 2.46 -1.29
C MET A 35 -16.89 2.25 0.18
N LEU A 36 -15.99 2.62 1.11
CA LEU A 36 -16.26 2.55 2.55
C LEU A 36 -17.48 3.37 2.96
N GLN A 37 -17.62 4.60 2.44
CA GLN A 37 -18.78 5.44 2.73
C GLN A 37 -20.08 4.84 2.17
N LYS A 38 -20.03 4.31 0.95
CA LYS A 38 -21.18 3.65 0.30
C LYS A 38 -21.67 2.44 1.09
N ASP A 39 -20.75 1.69 1.70
CA ASP A 39 -21.06 0.51 2.51
C ASP A 39 -21.33 0.85 3.99
N GLY A 40 -21.35 2.14 4.35
CA GLY A 40 -21.77 2.63 5.66
C GLY A 40 -20.69 2.66 6.74
N TYR A 41 -19.41 2.55 6.37
CA TYR A 41 -18.30 2.68 7.32
C TYR A 41 -18.03 4.15 7.64
N ASP A 42 -18.13 4.53 8.92
CA ASP A 42 -17.78 5.86 9.41
C ASP A 42 -16.27 5.97 9.69
N MET A 43 -15.48 5.99 8.62
CA MET A 43 -14.01 5.98 8.66
C MET A 43 -13.41 6.96 7.67
N ARG A 44 -12.18 7.40 7.97
CA ARG A 44 -11.40 8.29 7.09
C ARG A 44 -10.21 7.55 6.49
N VAL A 45 -10.02 7.68 5.18
CA VAL A 45 -8.81 7.21 4.49
C VAL A 45 -7.83 8.37 4.36
N VAL A 46 -6.60 8.16 4.81
CA VAL A 46 -5.51 9.13 4.68
C VAL A 46 -4.57 8.67 3.58
N ASN A 47 -4.53 9.42 2.49
CA ASN A 47 -3.55 9.20 1.44
C ASN A 47 -2.19 9.76 1.87
N ALA A 48 -1.28 8.87 2.24
CA ALA A 48 0.12 9.17 2.54
C ALA A 48 1.04 8.62 1.43
N GLY A 49 0.59 8.74 0.18
CA GLY A 49 1.40 8.49 -1.01
C GLY A 49 2.40 9.62 -1.27
N VAL A 50 3.65 9.29 -1.54
CA VAL A 50 4.68 10.28 -1.94
C VAL A 50 5.38 9.78 -3.20
N SER A 51 5.26 10.53 -4.29
CA SER A 51 5.85 10.13 -5.57
C SER A 51 7.37 9.96 -5.48
N GLY A 52 7.87 8.81 -5.95
CA GLY A 52 9.29 8.48 -5.95
C GLY A 52 9.81 7.88 -4.64
N ASP A 53 8.96 7.69 -3.62
CA ASP A 53 9.37 7.05 -2.38
C ASP A 53 9.84 5.62 -2.59
N THR A 54 11.02 5.32 -2.04
CA THR A 54 11.45 3.95 -1.76
C THR A 54 10.91 3.51 -0.40
N SER A 55 11.09 2.23 -0.07
CA SER A 55 10.84 1.69 1.26
C SER A 55 11.55 2.48 2.37
N ALA A 56 12.76 3.00 2.10
CA ALA A 56 13.51 3.84 3.03
C ALA A 56 12.85 5.21 3.24
N GLY A 57 12.36 5.82 2.16
CA GLY A 57 11.62 7.10 2.22
C GLY A 57 10.35 6.97 3.03
N GLY A 58 9.55 5.93 2.76
CA GLY A 58 8.34 5.64 3.53
C GLY A 58 8.63 5.38 5.02
N LEU A 59 9.70 4.63 5.33
CA LEU A 59 10.13 4.41 6.71
C LEU A 59 10.54 5.73 7.40
N ALA A 60 11.30 6.59 6.71
CA ALA A 60 11.80 7.84 7.28
C ALA A 60 10.68 8.81 7.68
N ARG A 61 9.53 8.76 7.00
CA ARG A 61 8.36 9.61 7.29
C ARG A 61 7.23 8.90 8.03
N LEU A 62 7.45 7.66 8.48
CA LEU A 62 6.40 6.85 9.10
C LEU A 62 5.81 7.54 10.34
N ASP A 63 6.64 8.15 11.18
CA ASP A 63 6.19 8.84 12.40
C ASP A 63 5.24 10.01 12.07
N TRP A 64 5.46 10.70 10.95
CA TRP A 64 4.54 11.74 10.47
C TRP A 64 3.23 11.13 9.96
N ALA A 65 3.31 10.03 9.21
CA ALA A 65 2.13 9.33 8.70
C ALA A 65 1.25 8.73 9.82
N LEU A 66 1.81 8.49 11.00
CA LEU A 66 1.12 7.95 12.18
C LEU A 66 0.51 9.01 13.10
N GLN A 67 0.67 10.31 12.81
CA GLN A 67 0.14 11.39 13.67
C GLN A 67 -1.38 11.33 13.84
N ASP A 68 -2.09 10.88 12.80
CA ASP A 68 -3.55 10.70 12.80
C ASP A 68 -4.01 9.43 13.53
N LYS A 69 -3.09 8.71 14.20
CA LYS A 69 -3.36 7.48 14.98
C LYS A 69 -4.24 6.47 14.23
N PRO A 70 -3.80 6.02 13.03
CA PRO A 70 -4.57 5.07 12.26
C PRO A 70 -4.83 3.77 13.04
N ALA A 71 -6.04 3.23 12.89
CA ALA A 71 -6.35 1.87 13.37
C ALA A 71 -5.92 0.81 12.35
N TYR A 72 -5.82 1.22 11.08
CA TYR A 72 -5.50 0.34 9.96
C TYR A 72 -4.50 1.00 9.01
N ALA A 73 -3.66 0.21 8.34
CA ALA A 73 -2.75 0.71 7.33
C ALA A 73 -2.66 -0.23 6.12
N VAL A 74 -2.66 0.33 4.92
CA VAL A 74 -2.20 -0.33 3.69
C VAL A 74 -0.78 0.15 3.40
N VAL A 75 0.18 -0.77 3.33
CA VAL A 75 1.58 -0.49 2.99
C VAL A 75 1.82 -0.94 1.55
N ALA A 76 2.09 0.02 0.67
CA ALA A 76 2.27 -0.14 -0.76
C ALA A 76 3.58 0.54 -1.21
N LEU A 77 4.71 -0.04 -0.80
CA LEU A 77 6.06 0.46 -1.08
C LEU A 77 6.94 -0.66 -1.65
N GLY A 78 7.97 -0.26 -2.41
CA GLY A 78 8.97 -1.18 -2.98
C GLY A 78 9.13 -1.07 -4.50
N ALA A 79 8.18 -0.43 -5.20
CA ALA A 79 8.29 -0.22 -6.65
C ALA A 79 9.53 0.62 -7.00
N ASN A 80 9.77 1.72 -6.28
CA ASN A 80 10.96 2.55 -6.53
C ASN A 80 12.28 1.89 -6.11
N ASP A 81 12.28 1.01 -5.10
CA ASP A 81 13.46 0.20 -4.77
C ASP A 81 13.85 -0.67 -5.98
N MET A 82 12.85 -1.30 -6.60
CA MET A 82 13.00 -2.11 -7.81
C MET A 82 13.44 -1.29 -9.02
N LEU A 83 12.74 -0.18 -9.31
CA LEU A 83 13.05 0.69 -10.46
C LEU A 83 14.46 1.29 -10.37
N ARG A 84 14.99 1.47 -9.15
CA ARG A 84 16.35 1.95 -8.89
C ARG A 84 17.39 0.84 -8.75
N GLY A 85 16.98 -0.44 -8.86
CA GLY A 85 17.87 -1.59 -8.71
C GLY A 85 18.50 -1.73 -7.32
N LEU A 86 17.83 -1.22 -6.27
CA LEU A 86 18.33 -1.31 -4.90
C LEU A 86 18.30 -2.76 -4.40
N ALA A 87 19.21 -3.10 -3.48
CA ALA A 87 19.26 -4.45 -2.91
C ALA A 87 17.94 -4.84 -2.22
N PRO A 88 17.30 -5.97 -2.58
CA PRO A 88 16.05 -6.43 -1.96
C PRO A 88 16.14 -6.58 -0.44
N GLU A 89 17.31 -6.89 0.10
CA GLU A 89 17.55 -7.02 1.54
C GLU A 89 17.40 -5.69 2.27
N THR A 90 17.72 -4.57 1.61
CA THR A 90 17.49 -3.23 2.17
C THR A 90 15.99 -2.93 2.19
N MET A 91 15.28 -3.22 1.10
CA MET A 91 13.82 -3.09 1.06
C MET A 91 13.15 -3.94 2.14
N GLN A 92 13.57 -5.20 2.30
CA GLN A 92 13.06 -6.09 3.33
C GLN A 92 13.22 -5.48 4.73
N ARG A 93 14.42 -5.03 5.09
CA ARG A 93 14.67 -4.41 6.40
C ARG A 93 13.78 -3.19 6.64
N ASN A 94 13.57 -2.37 5.62
CA ASN A 94 12.75 -1.16 5.75
C ASN A 94 11.26 -1.50 5.91
N LEU A 95 10.73 -2.41 5.08
CA LEU A 95 9.34 -2.87 5.18
C LEU A 95 9.09 -3.60 6.50
N GLU A 96 10.03 -4.42 6.96
CA GLU A 96 9.97 -5.08 8.26
C GLU A 96 9.92 -4.06 9.41
N ALA A 97 10.74 -3.01 9.36
CA ALA A 97 10.72 -1.94 10.34
C ALA A 97 9.37 -1.19 10.33
N ILE A 98 8.82 -0.90 9.15
CA ILE A 98 7.48 -0.29 9.01
C ILE A 98 6.42 -1.18 9.68
N LEU A 99 6.35 -2.45 9.31
CA LEU A 99 5.35 -3.38 9.86
C LEU A 99 5.50 -3.56 11.37
N THR A 100 6.74 -3.66 11.87
CA THR A 100 7.04 -3.72 13.31
C THR A 100 6.53 -2.47 14.04
N ARG A 101 6.73 -1.28 13.48
CA ARG A 101 6.26 -0.02 14.08
C ARG A 101 4.74 0.08 14.10
N LEU A 102 4.09 -0.32 13.01
CA LEU A 102 2.62 -0.40 12.93
C LEU A 102 2.07 -1.35 14.01
N GLU A 103 2.67 -2.53 14.13
CA GLU A 103 2.36 -3.52 15.16
C GLU A 103 2.50 -2.96 16.57
N GLN A 104 3.60 -2.26 16.88
CA GLN A 104 3.83 -1.64 18.19
C GLN A 104 2.79 -0.56 18.55
N GLN A 105 2.19 0.06 17.52
CA GLN A 105 1.13 1.07 17.69
C GLN A 105 -0.28 0.45 17.64
N GLY A 106 -0.39 -0.88 17.55
CA GLY A 106 -1.68 -1.57 17.46
C GLY A 106 -2.40 -1.37 16.12
N VAL A 107 -1.69 -0.98 15.07
CA VAL A 107 -2.25 -0.73 13.73
C VAL A 107 -2.29 -2.04 12.95
N CYS A 108 -3.46 -2.43 12.48
CA CYS A 108 -3.61 -3.63 11.64
C CYS A 108 -3.15 -3.31 10.22
N ALA A 109 -2.23 -4.12 9.70
CA ALA A 109 -1.59 -3.84 8.41
C ALA A 109 -2.11 -4.78 7.31
N LEU A 110 -2.30 -4.20 6.12
CA LEU A 110 -2.36 -4.88 4.84
C LEU A 110 -1.10 -4.54 4.06
N LEU A 111 -0.27 -5.54 3.74
CA LEU A 111 0.88 -5.39 2.87
C LEU A 111 0.46 -5.66 1.42
N ALA A 112 0.56 -4.65 0.57
CA ALA A 112 0.36 -4.78 -0.87
C ALA A 112 1.72 -5.02 -1.55
N GLY A 113 1.86 -6.20 -2.14
CA GLY A 113 3.10 -6.63 -2.77
C GLY A 113 3.37 -5.98 -4.12
N MET A 114 4.62 -6.10 -4.57
CA MET A 114 5.08 -5.68 -5.88
C MET A 114 5.82 -6.83 -6.57
N HIS A 115 5.86 -6.83 -7.89
CA HIS A 115 6.68 -7.76 -8.67
C HIS A 115 7.82 -7.03 -9.35
N ALA A 116 9.01 -7.62 -9.28
CA ALA A 116 10.16 -7.07 -9.97
C ALA A 116 10.08 -7.28 -11.48
N ALA A 117 10.55 -6.28 -12.22
CA ALA A 117 10.61 -6.33 -13.67
C ALA A 117 11.56 -7.46 -14.13
N PRO A 118 11.18 -8.28 -15.13
CA PRO A 118 11.98 -9.44 -15.55
C PRO A 118 13.40 -9.10 -16.02
N ASN A 119 13.61 -7.87 -16.51
CA ASN A 119 14.90 -7.38 -17.02
C ASN A 119 15.97 -7.17 -15.92
N LEU A 120 15.61 -7.19 -14.65
CA LEU A 120 16.55 -7.08 -13.52
C LEU A 120 17.29 -8.39 -13.20
N GLY A 121 16.97 -9.47 -13.91
CA GLY A 121 17.62 -10.77 -13.77
C GLY A 121 16.96 -11.69 -12.75
N ARG A 122 17.01 -12.99 -13.04
CA ARG A 122 16.26 -14.03 -12.31
C ARG A 122 16.51 -14.01 -10.80
N ASP A 123 17.77 -13.85 -10.39
CA ASP A 123 18.14 -13.85 -8.98
C ASP A 123 17.54 -12.64 -8.23
N TYR A 124 17.63 -11.44 -8.81
CA TYR A 124 17.01 -10.24 -8.23
C TYR A 124 15.50 -10.41 -8.10
N VAL A 125 14.83 -10.87 -9.17
CA VAL A 125 13.38 -11.07 -9.20
C VAL A 125 12.92 -12.05 -8.13
N GLN A 126 13.62 -13.18 -7.99
CA GLN A 126 13.29 -14.18 -6.96
C GLN A 126 13.45 -13.62 -5.55
N ARG A 127 14.55 -12.92 -5.27
CA ARG A 127 14.80 -12.33 -3.94
C ARG A 127 13.80 -11.23 -3.62
N PHE A 128 13.52 -10.33 -4.56
CA PHE A 128 12.57 -9.23 -4.41
C PHE A 128 11.14 -9.74 -4.16
N ASN A 129 10.63 -10.62 -5.02
CA ASN A 129 9.25 -11.11 -4.92
C ASN A 129 9.03 -11.92 -3.63
N ALA A 130 10.07 -12.58 -3.10
CA ALA A 130 9.99 -13.37 -1.87
C ALA A 130 9.98 -12.52 -0.58
N VAL A 131 10.16 -11.20 -0.65
CA VAL A 131 10.12 -10.32 0.53
C VAL A 131 8.69 -10.20 1.06
N PHE A 132 7.73 -9.88 0.18
CA PHE A 132 6.37 -9.54 0.60
C PHE A 132 5.61 -10.67 1.33
N PRO A 133 5.47 -11.89 0.78
CA PRO A 133 4.73 -12.95 1.46
C PRO A 133 5.39 -13.34 2.80
N ARG A 134 6.73 -13.33 2.85
CA ARG A 134 7.49 -13.63 4.07
C ARG A 134 7.23 -12.62 5.17
N LEU A 135 7.21 -11.32 4.84
CA LEU A 135 6.94 -10.27 5.82
C LEU A 135 5.48 -10.26 6.24
N ALA A 136 4.54 -10.53 5.32
CA ALA A 136 3.13 -10.64 5.67
C ALA A 136 2.88 -11.78 6.66
N GLU A 137 3.45 -12.97 6.40
CA GLU A 137 3.37 -14.12 7.32
C GLU A 137 4.01 -13.78 8.67
N LYS A 138 5.24 -13.25 8.66
CA LYS A 138 5.99 -12.93 9.89
C LYS A 138 5.26 -11.96 10.82
N HIS A 139 4.55 -10.97 10.27
CA HIS A 139 3.86 -9.94 11.06
C HIS A 139 2.36 -10.22 11.26
N GLY A 140 1.84 -11.31 10.69
CA GLY A 140 0.40 -11.57 10.62
C GLY A 140 -0.35 -10.46 9.90
N ALA A 141 0.25 -9.84 8.88
CA ALA A 141 -0.40 -8.81 8.08
C ALA A 141 -1.33 -9.43 7.05
N TYR A 142 -2.43 -8.74 6.72
CA TYR A 142 -3.19 -9.07 5.51
C TYR A 142 -2.27 -8.90 4.30
N PHE A 143 -2.43 -9.74 3.28
CA PHE A 143 -1.54 -9.74 2.13
C PHE A 143 -2.31 -9.65 0.82
N TYR A 144 -1.95 -8.67 0.00
CA TYR A 144 -2.36 -8.59 -1.39
C TYR A 144 -1.13 -8.83 -2.28
N PRO A 145 -1.06 -9.92 -3.07
CA PRO A 145 0.20 -10.35 -3.69
C PRO A 145 0.86 -9.34 -4.63
N PHE A 146 0.06 -8.61 -5.41
CA PHE A 146 0.57 -7.68 -6.40
C PHE A 146 -0.41 -6.52 -6.59
N LEU A 147 -0.01 -5.31 -6.16
CA LEU A 147 -0.84 -4.11 -6.20
C LEU A 147 -1.40 -3.80 -7.58
N LEU A 148 -0.61 -4.03 -8.63
CA LEU A 148 -0.96 -3.72 -10.02
C LEU A 148 -1.49 -4.95 -10.78
N GLN A 149 -2.01 -5.95 -10.06
CA GLN A 149 -2.70 -7.08 -10.68
C GLN A 149 -3.83 -6.55 -11.58
N ASP A 150 -3.87 -7.07 -12.81
CA ASP A 150 -4.79 -6.65 -13.88
C ASP A 150 -4.59 -5.20 -14.38
N VAL A 151 -3.51 -4.51 -13.98
CA VAL A 151 -3.24 -3.11 -14.37
C VAL A 151 -1.88 -2.95 -15.07
N ALA A 152 -0.79 -3.53 -14.55
CA ALA A 152 0.59 -3.17 -14.94
C ALA A 152 0.94 -3.31 -16.44
N ALA A 153 0.22 -4.14 -17.20
CA ALA A 153 0.49 -4.41 -18.61
C ALA A 153 -0.62 -3.94 -19.56
N GLU A 154 -1.65 -3.28 -19.02
CA GLU A 154 -2.83 -2.87 -19.77
C GLU A 154 -2.69 -1.39 -20.15
N SER A 155 -2.43 -1.11 -21.44
CA SER A 155 -2.19 0.25 -21.93
C SER A 155 -3.34 1.21 -21.61
N ASP A 156 -4.57 0.71 -21.67
CA ASP A 156 -5.79 1.50 -21.46
C ASP A 156 -6.03 1.81 -19.98
N LEU A 157 -5.27 1.19 -19.07
CA LEU A 157 -5.35 1.40 -17.62
C LEU A 157 -4.16 2.18 -17.06
N ASN A 158 -3.20 2.57 -17.90
CA ASN A 158 -2.03 3.34 -17.50
C ASN A 158 -1.95 4.69 -18.22
N LEU A 159 -1.19 5.61 -17.65
CA LEU A 159 -0.77 6.84 -18.29
C LEU A 159 0.22 6.51 -19.42
N GLY A 160 0.52 7.52 -20.25
CA GLY A 160 1.43 7.37 -21.39
C GLY A 160 2.86 6.95 -21.05
N ASP A 161 3.24 6.95 -19.77
CA ASP A 161 4.53 6.42 -19.29
C ASP A 161 4.56 4.90 -19.13
N GLY A 162 3.39 4.23 -19.16
CA GLY A 162 3.25 2.78 -19.02
C GLY A 162 3.59 2.23 -17.62
N ILE A 163 3.71 3.09 -16.61
CA ILE A 163 4.07 2.72 -15.24
C ILE A 163 2.96 3.12 -14.25
N HIS A 164 2.37 4.30 -14.44
CA HIS A 164 1.40 4.84 -13.51
C HIS A 164 -0.03 4.57 -13.98
N PRO A 165 -0.90 4.02 -13.12
CA PRO A 165 -2.32 3.82 -13.44
C PRO A 165 -3.01 5.15 -13.77
N ASN A 166 -3.90 5.13 -14.77
CA ASN A 166 -4.87 6.21 -14.98
C ASN A 166 -6.05 6.07 -14.00
N GLU A 167 -7.09 6.91 -14.11
CA GLU A 167 -8.26 6.85 -13.21
C GLU A 167 -8.93 5.46 -13.21
N ALA A 168 -9.07 4.81 -14.38
CA ALA A 168 -9.66 3.48 -14.48
C ALA A 168 -8.77 2.41 -13.82
N GLY A 169 -7.45 2.49 -14.02
CA GLY A 169 -6.50 1.61 -13.34
C GLY A 169 -6.51 1.80 -11.81
N ALA A 170 -6.54 3.05 -11.34
CA ALA A 170 -6.64 3.37 -9.91
C ALA A 170 -7.94 2.83 -9.29
N ARG A 171 -9.06 2.90 -10.04
CA ARG A 171 -10.33 2.29 -9.63
C ARG A 171 -10.22 0.77 -9.47
N ILE A 172 -9.60 0.08 -10.42
CA ILE A 172 -9.39 -1.37 -10.36
C ILE A 172 -8.53 -1.74 -9.14
N ILE A 173 -7.45 -1.00 -8.87
CA ILE A 173 -6.61 -1.21 -7.69
C ILE A 173 -7.45 -1.12 -6.41
N ALA A 174 -8.28 -0.08 -6.30
CA ALA A 174 -9.18 0.09 -5.16
C ALA A 174 -10.15 -1.09 -5.02
N GLU A 175 -10.80 -1.50 -6.11
CA GLU A 175 -11.75 -2.63 -6.13
C GLU A 175 -11.09 -3.96 -5.73
N ARG A 176 -9.82 -4.15 -6.06
CA ARG A 176 -9.06 -5.35 -5.69
C ARG A 176 -8.60 -5.35 -4.23
N LEU A 177 -8.20 -4.20 -3.71
CA LEU A 177 -7.81 -4.06 -2.31
C LEU A 177 -9.02 -4.08 -1.36
N TYR A 178 -10.15 -3.54 -1.78
CA TYR A 178 -11.31 -3.30 -0.94
C TYR A 178 -11.81 -4.53 -0.16
N PRO A 179 -11.97 -5.73 -0.75
CA PRO A 179 -12.40 -6.91 0.00
C PRO A 179 -11.47 -7.28 1.16
N LEU A 180 -10.16 -7.09 1.01
CA LEU A 180 -9.18 -7.34 2.07
C LEU A 180 -9.19 -6.23 3.13
N ILE A 181 -9.35 -4.97 2.71
CA ILE A 181 -9.52 -3.83 3.61
C ILE A 181 -10.78 -4.02 4.46
N GLU A 182 -11.90 -4.35 3.83
CA GLU A 182 -13.17 -4.59 4.51
C GLU A 182 -13.07 -5.77 5.49
N LYS A 183 -12.44 -6.87 5.08
CA LYS A 183 -12.16 -8.01 5.96
C LYS A 183 -11.31 -7.59 7.17
N MET A 184 -10.26 -6.82 6.94
CA MET A 184 -9.38 -6.30 8.00
C MET A 184 -10.15 -5.41 8.98
N ILE A 185 -11.06 -4.56 8.50
CA ILE A 185 -11.91 -3.73 9.36
C ILE A 185 -12.85 -4.60 10.20
N LYS A 186 -13.53 -5.58 9.59
CA LYS A 186 -14.49 -6.47 10.28
C LYS A 186 -13.85 -7.41 11.29
N GLN A 187 -12.66 -7.94 10.98
CA GLN A 187 -12.02 -9.00 11.77
C GLN A 187 -10.93 -8.47 12.69
N GLY A 188 -10.47 -7.23 12.47
CA GLY A 188 -9.32 -6.67 13.17
C GLY A 188 -8.00 -7.33 12.75
N CYS A 189 -6.99 -7.15 13.58
CA CYS A 189 -5.66 -7.73 13.38
C CYS A 189 -5.76 -9.25 13.49
N PRO A 190 -5.17 -10.02 12.56
CA PRO A 190 -5.10 -11.47 12.70
C PRO A 190 -4.45 -11.85 14.04
N ALA A 191 -4.97 -12.89 14.69
CA ALA A 191 -4.35 -13.44 15.88
C ALA A 191 -2.95 -13.93 15.50
N ARG A 192 -1.95 -13.51 16.28
CA ARG A 192 -0.54 -13.89 16.11
C ARG A 192 -0.20 -15.11 16.94
#